data_AF-A0A2V2D7B8-F1
#
_entry.id   AF-A0A2V2D7B8-F1
#
_cell.length_a   1.000
_cell.length_b   1.000
_cell.length_c   1.000
_cell.angle_alpha   90.00
_cell.angle_beta   90.00
_cell.angle_gamma   90.00
#
_symmetry.space_group_name_H-M   'P 1'
#
loop_
_entity.id
_entity.type
_entity.pdbx_description
1 polymer ?
#
loop_
_entity_poly.entity_id
_entity_poly.type
_entity_poly.pdbx_seq_one_letter_code
_entity_poly.pdbx_strand_id
1 'polypeptide(L)'
;MKSKTLLISSILASLYSIVISEILIGLMIIDVNSQKIINIGDFFWNLLFKILKMDESILSIDLSILYAVRFLLLIHIGLFVIGSIVSLVAYAARKDIVAIVAAVIFFIATVCLPCSPICLVFAIPITVLAFIGASNQKELNKKEN
;
A
#
# COMPACT_ATOMS: atom_id res chain seq x y z
N MET A 1 -0.53 17.38 22.81
CA MET A 1 -1.65 16.54 22.32
C MET A 1 -1.18 15.86 21.05
N LYS A 2 -1.75 14.69 20.68
CA LYS A 2 -1.32 13.92 19.51
C LYS A 2 -2.42 13.81 18.46
N SER A 3 -2.04 13.85 17.18
CA SER A 3 -2.96 13.70 16.05
C SER A 3 -3.50 12.27 15.94
N LYS A 4 -4.77 12.05 16.28
CA LYS A 4 -5.42 10.73 16.13
C LYS A 4 -5.48 10.30 14.66
N THR A 5 -5.66 11.24 13.74
CA THR A 5 -5.70 10.97 12.30
C THR A 5 -4.38 10.39 11.78
N LEU A 6 -3.24 10.88 12.29
CA LEU A 6 -1.92 10.36 11.95
C LEU A 6 -1.71 8.92 12.44
N LEU A 7 -2.25 8.59 13.63
CA LEU A 7 -2.25 7.21 14.12
C LEU A 7 -3.11 6.31 13.22
N ILE A 8 -4.31 6.75 12.87
CA ILE A 8 -5.23 6.00 12.01
C ILE A 8 -4.61 5.74 10.63
N SER A 9 -4.00 6.75 9.99
CA SER A 9 -3.34 6.57 8.70
C SER A 9 -2.21 5.55 8.78
N SER A 10 -1.44 5.55 9.88
CA SER A 10 -0.35 4.58 10.10
C SER A 10 -0.86 3.15 10.23
N ILE A 11 -1.96 2.95 10.98
CA ILE A 11 -2.58 1.64 11.16
C ILE A 11 -3.13 1.14 9.82
N LEU A 12 -3.86 1.99 9.08
CA LEU A 12 -4.39 1.63 7.77
C LEU A 12 -3.27 1.31 6.77
N ALA A 13 -2.20 2.09 6.75
CA ALA A 13 -1.02 1.84 5.91
C ALA A 13 -0.35 0.49 6.24
N SER A 14 -0.30 0.13 7.53
CA SER A 14 0.26 -1.16 7.97
C SER A 14 -0.63 -2.32 7.55
N LEU A 15 -1.95 -2.23 7.77
CA LEU A 15 -2.92 -3.25 7.36
C LEU A 15 -2.92 -3.43 5.83
N TYR A 16 -2.90 -2.32 5.10
CA TYR A 16 -2.79 -2.32 3.65
C TYR A 16 -1.51 -3.04 3.17
N SER A 17 -0.37 -2.75 3.81
CA SER A 17 0.90 -3.41 3.48
C SER A 17 0.85 -4.92 3.73
N ILE A 18 0.21 -5.38 4.81
CA ILE A 18 0.04 -6.80 5.12
C ILE A 18 -0.80 -7.48 4.04
N VAL A 19 -1.98 -6.94 3.74
CA VAL A 19 -2.91 -7.51 2.74
C VAL A 19 -2.25 -7.59 1.36
N ILE A 20 -1.57 -6.54 0.94
CA ILE A 20 -0.88 -6.53 -0.37
C ILE A 20 0.33 -7.49 -0.37
N SER A 21 1.02 -7.65 0.76
CA SER A 21 2.11 -8.63 0.89
C SER A 21 1.61 -10.07 0.78
N GLU A 22 0.47 -10.41 1.38
CA GLU A 22 -0.15 -11.73 1.23
C GLU A 22 -0.54 -12.02 -0.23
N ILE A 23 -1.09 -11.02 -0.93
CA ILE A 23 -1.38 -11.12 -2.36
C ILE A 23 -0.09 -11.36 -3.17
N LEU A 24 0.99 -10.66 -2.85
CA LEU A 24 2.29 -10.84 -3.51
C LEU A 24 2.89 -12.22 -3.25
N ILE A 25 2.84 -12.72 -2.00
CA ILE A 25 3.31 -14.07 -1.64
C ILE A 25 2.49 -15.14 -2.36
N GLY A 26 1.17 -14.96 -2.44
CA GLY A 26 0.29 -15.85 -3.20
C GLY A 26 0.63 -15.91 -4.70
N LEU A 27 1.10 -14.79 -5.27
CA LEU A 27 1.61 -14.72 -6.65
C LEU A 27 3.00 -15.35 -6.83
N MET A 28 3.82 -15.44 -5.77
CA MET A 28 5.18 -16.00 -5.83
C MET A 28 5.22 -17.53 -5.81
N ILE A 29 4.22 -18.19 -5.23
CA ILE A 29 4.14 -19.66 -5.13
C ILE A 29 3.88 -20.34 -6.50
N ILE A 30 3.60 -19.56 -7.54
CA ILE A 30 3.23 -20.07 -8.87
C ILE A 30 4.41 -20.71 -9.64
N ASP A 31 5.66 -20.53 -9.23
CA ASP A 31 6.79 -20.89 -10.10
C ASP A 31 7.97 -21.49 -9.35
N VAL A 32 7.97 -22.83 -9.19
CA VAL A 32 9.24 -23.58 -9.08
C VAL A 32 9.21 -24.94 -9.81
N ASN A 33 8.11 -25.72 -9.89
CA ASN A 33 8.25 -27.04 -10.54
C ASN A 33 7.03 -27.88 -10.99
N SER A 34 5.76 -27.47 -10.87
CA SER A 34 4.67 -28.39 -11.24
C SER A 34 3.32 -27.74 -11.51
N GLN A 35 2.67 -28.23 -12.57
CA GLN A 35 1.23 -28.17 -12.78
C GLN A 35 0.48 -28.43 -11.47
N LYS A 36 -0.55 -27.60 -11.19
CA LYS A 36 -1.44 -27.62 -10.02
C LYS A 36 -0.80 -27.20 -8.69
N ILE A 37 -0.86 -25.89 -8.44
CA ILE A 37 -1.08 -25.37 -7.10
C ILE A 37 -2.30 -24.46 -7.21
N ILE A 38 -3.47 -24.98 -6.83
CA ILE A 38 -4.70 -24.19 -6.68
C ILE A 38 -4.46 -23.29 -5.48
N ASN A 39 -4.16 -22.02 -5.74
CA ASN A 39 -3.79 -21.08 -4.71
C ASN A 39 -5.01 -20.24 -4.34
N ILE A 40 -5.12 -19.83 -3.08
CA ILE A 40 -6.15 -18.88 -2.61
C ILE A 40 -6.12 -17.57 -3.43
N GLY A 41 -4.98 -17.24 -4.04
CA GLY A 41 -4.83 -16.20 -5.05
C GLY A 41 -5.72 -16.41 -6.29
N ASP A 42 -5.88 -17.64 -6.79
CA ASP A 42 -6.73 -17.95 -7.94
C ASP A 42 -8.19 -17.67 -7.63
N PHE A 43 -8.65 -17.86 -6.38
CA PHE A 43 -10.02 -17.51 -6.01
C PHE A 43 -10.27 -16.00 -6.11
N PHE A 44 -9.35 -15.18 -5.60
CA PHE A 44 -9.49 -13.73 -5.65
C PHE A 44 -9.34 -13.19 -7.08
N TRP A 45 -8.39 -13.73 -7.86
CA TRP A 45 -8.19 -13.36 -9.26
C TRP A 45 -9.35 -13.83 -10.14
N ASN A 46 -9.85 -15.05 -9.99
CA ASN A 46 -11.03 -15.52 -10.72
C ASN A 46 -12.28 -14.73 -10.33
N LEU A 47 -12.46 -14.38 -9.06
CA LEU A 47 -13.56 -13.52 -8.62
C LEU A 47 -13.43 -12.11 -9.24
N LEU A 48 -12.22 -11.54 -9.27
CA LEU A 48 -11.96 -10.22 -9.84
C LEU A 48 -12.13 -10.21 -11.37
N PHE A 49 -11.57 -11.16 -12.10
CA PHE A 49 -11.71 -11.27 -13.55
C PHE A 49 -13.17 -11.52 -13.95
N LYS A 50 -13.91 -12.31 -13.16
CA LYS A 50 -15.34 -12.54 -13.35
C LYS A 50 -16.19 -11.29 -13.07
N ILE A 51 -15.83 -10.49 -12.05
CA ILE A 51 -16.47 -9.19 -11.79
C ILE A 51 -16.16 -8.18 -12.91
N LEU A 52 -14.94 -8.20 -13.45
CA LEU A 52 -14.47 -7.27 -14.49
C LEU A 52 -14.80 -7.72 -15.92
N LYS A 53 -15.41 -8.91 -16.11
CA LYS A 53 -15.68 -9.53 -17.43
C LYS A 53 -14.45 -9.57 -18.35
N MET A 54 -13.27 -9.78 -17.78
CA MET A 54 -12.06 -9.92 -18.58
C MET A 54 -12.00 -11.34 -19.16
N ASP A 55 -11.82 -11.43 -20.47
CA ASP A 55 -11.73 -12.71 -21.20
C ASP A 55 -10.44 -13.44 -20.82
N GLU A 56 -10.51 -14.77 -20.65
CA GLU A 56 -9.39 -15.63 -20.25
C GLU A 56 -8.27 -15.67 -21.32
N SER A 57 -8.56 -15.21 -22.54
CA SER A 57 -7.62 -15.10 -23.67
C SER A 57 -6.50 -14.07 -23.48
N ILE A 58 -6.59 -13.19 -22.46
CA ILE A 58 -5.56 -12.19 -22.10
C ILE A 58 -4.37 -12.84 -21.36
N LEU A 59 -4.48 -14.12 -20.97
CA LEU A 59 -3.48 -14.85 -20.20
C LEU A 59 -2.25 -15.32 -21.02
N SER A 60 -1.74 -14.47 -21.92
CA SER A 60 -0.38 -14.60 -22.47
C SER A 60 0.46 -13.41 -21.98
N ILE A 61 0.50 -13.21 -20.66
CA ILE A 61 1.37 -12.21 -20.06
C ILE A 61 2.81 -12.70 -20.21
N ASP A 62 3.61 -11.97 -20.98
CA ASP A 62 5.06 -12.17 -21.04
C ASP A 62 5.63 -12.19 -19.61
N LEU A 63 6.38 -13.24 -19.28
CA LEU A 63 7.03 -13.40 -17.97
C LEU A 63 7.78 -12.13 -17.55
N SER A 64 8.37 -11.41 -18.50
CA SER A 64 9.09 -10.15 -18.27
C SER A 64 8.19 -9.06 -17.67
N ILE A 65 6.93 -8.96 -18.15
CA ILE A 65 5.93 -8.01 -17.63
C ILE A 65 5.51 -8.42 -16.22
N LEU A 66 5.31 -9.72 -15.97
CA LEU A 66 4.98 -10.24 -14.64
C LEU A 66 6.09 -9.94 -13.62
N TYR A 67 7.36 -10.14 -13.99
CA TYR A 67 8.50 -9.81 -13.14
C TYR A 67 8.62 -8.29 -12.87
N ALA A 68 8.38 -7.45 -13.88
CA ALA A 68 8.37 -6.00 -13.71
C ALA A 68 7.28 -5.55 -12.72
N VAL A 69 6.04 -6.05 -12.87
CA VAL A 69 4.92 -5.75 -11.96
C VAL A 69 5.23 -6.21 -10.54
N ARG A 70 5.79 -7.41 -10.36
CA ARG A 70 6.23 -7.92 -9.04
C ARG A 70 7.26 -7.01 -8.39
N PHE A 71 8.25 -6.55 -9.15
CA PHE A 71 9.28 -5.66 -8.64
C PHE A 71 8.73 -4.30 -8.23
N LEU A 72 7.84 -3.70 -9.03
CA LEU A 72 7.16 -2.45 -8.67
C LEU A 72 6.29 -2.63 -7.41
N LEU A 73 5.58 -3.76 -7.28
CA LEU A 73 4.75 -4.04 -6.12
C LEU A 73 5.59 -4.17 -4.84
N LEU A 74 6.77 -4.80 -4.90
CA LEU A 74 7.71 -4.87 -3.79
C LEU A 74 8.15 -3.48 -3.31
N ILE A 75 8.51 -2.60 -4.25
CA ILE A 75 8.89 -1.22 -3.92
C ILE A 75 7.71 -0.48 -3.30
N HIS A 76 6.51 -0.66 -3.85
CA HIS A 76 5.28 -0.04 -3.34
C HIS A 76 4.99 -0.42 -1.89
N ILE A 77 5.02 -1.73 -1.58
CA ILE A 77 4.86 -2.24 -0.22
C ILE A 77 5.96 -1.66 0.69
N GLY A 78 7.22 -1.68 0.22
CA GLY A 78 8.36 -1.16 0.98
C GLY A 78 8.18 0.31 1.37
N LEU A 79 7.72 1.16 0.44
CA LEU A 79 7.44 2.56 0.72
C LEU A 79 6.27 2.73 1.72
N PHE A 80 5.22 1.93 1.62
CA PHE A 80 4.12 1.97 2.60
C PHE A 80 4.55 1.50 4.00
N VAL A 81 5.42 0.50 4.10
CA VAL A 81 5.99 0.06 5.38
C VAL A 81 6.87 1.16 5.98
N ILE A 82 7.78 1.74 5.19
CA ILE A 82 8.65 2.84 5.64
C ILE A 82 7.80 4.04 6.06
N GLY A 83 6.82 4.45 5.23
CA GLY A 83 5.91 5.54 5.55
C GLY A 83 5.13 5.30 6.84
N SER A 84 4.68 4.06 7.09
CA SER A 84 4.00 3.67 8.32
C SER A 84 4.90 3.83 9.55
N ILE A 85 6.15 3.37 9.47
CA ILE A 85 7.13 3.51 10.54
C ILE A 85 7.41 4.99 10.82
N VAL A 86 7.68 5.78 9.78
CA VAL A 86 7.95 7.22 9.90
C VAL A 86 6.74 7.96 10.50
N SER A 87 5.53 7.59 10.09
CA SER A 87 4.28 8.15 10.61
C SER A 87 4.07 7.82 12.09
N LEU A 88 4.36 6.58 12.53
CA LEU A 88 4.33 6.18 13.93
C LEU A 88 5.37 6.94 14.77
N VAL A 89 6.58 7.09 14.25
CA VAL A 89 7.64 7.89 14.90
C VAL A 89 7.20 9.35 15.03
N ALA A 90 6.62 9.94 13.98
CA ALA A 90 6.08 11.30 14.01
C ALA A 90 4.99 11.47 15.06
N TYR A 91 4.05 10.52 15.14
CA TYR A 91 3.00 10.49 16.14
C TYR A 91 3.56 10.37 17.57
N ALA A 92 4.55 9.50 17.78
CA ALA A 92 5.19 9.31 19.07
C ALA A 92 5.93 10.57 19.54
N ALA A 93 6.74 11.14 18.65
CA ALA A 93 7.61 12.30 18.90
C ALA A 93 6.89 13.67 18.81
N ARG A 94 5.62 13.69 18.34
CA ARG A 94 4.83 14.92 18.13
C ARG A 94 5.49 15.89 17.12
N LYS A 95 6.25 15.36 16.16
CA LYS A 95 6.97 16.16 15.17
C LYS A 95 6.15 16.27 13.89
N ASP A 96 5.66 17.46 13.60
CA ASP A 96 4.86 17.77 12.40
C ASP A 96 5.67 17.62 11.11
N ILE A 97 6.94 18.03 11.10
CA ILE A 97 7.82 17.86 9.92
C ILE A 97 7.95 16.38 9.55
N VAL A 98 8.13 15.50 10.53
CA VAL A 98 8.26 14.05 10.30
C VAL A 98 6.93 13.46 9.80
N ALA A 99 5.80 13.99 10.27
CA ALA A 99 4.49 13.58 9.79
C ALA A 99 4.27 13.95 8.32
N ILE A 100 4.74 15.13 7.88
CA ILE A 100 4.71 15.54 6.47
C ILE A 100 5.59 14.61 5.62
N VAL A 101 6.79 14.27 6.09
CA VAL A 101 7.67 13.32 5.37
C VAL A 101 6.98 11.97 5.18
N ALA A 102 6.29 11.44 6.19
CA ALA A 102 5.51 10.21 6.04
C ALA A 102 4.41 10.33 4.98
N ALA A 103 3.66 11.44 4.99
CA ALA A 103 2.60 11.68 4.00
C ALA A 103 3.14 11.76 2.56
N VAL A 104 4.32 12.37 2.38
CA VAL A 104 5.02 12.41 1.09
C VAL A 104 5.47 11.02 0.64
N ILE A 105 5.98 10.18 1.55
CA ILE A 105 6.35 8.80 1.22
C ILE A 105 5.12 8.02 0.73
N PHE A 106 3.97 8.13 1.41
CA PHE A 106 2.73 7.51 0.96
C PHE A 106 2.25 8.06 -0.39
N PHE A 107 2.41 9.37 -0.62
CA PHE A 107 2.07 9.99 -1.90
C PHE A 107 2.93 9.45 -3.04
N ILE A 108 4.25 9.35 -2.86
CA ILE A 108 5.16 8.78 -3.85
C ILE A 108 4.77 7.34 -4.16
N ALA A 109 4.51 6.52 -3.13
CA ALA A 109 4.04 5.16 -3.33
C ALA A 109 2.72 5.13 -4.13
N THR A 110 1.76 5.97 -3.79
CA THR A 110 0.43 6.00 -4.43
C THR A 110 0.48 6.46 -5.88
N VAL A 111 1.26 7.50 -6.20
CA VAL A 111 1.24 8.15 -7.52
C VAL A 111 2.29 7.58 -8.47
N CYS A 112 3.49 7.29 -7.98
CA CYS A 112 4.58 6.83 -8.84
C CYS A 112 4.55 5.31 -9.07
N LEU A 113 3.86 4.56 -8.22
CA LEU A 113 3.74 3.10 -8.33
C LEU A 113 2.28 2.64 -8.32
N PRO A 114 1.44 3.08 -9.28
CA PRO A 114 0.06 2.62 -9.39
C PRO A 114 0.06 1.18 -9.93
N CYS A 115 0.41 0.22 -9.08
CA CYS A 115 0.60 -1.17 -9.50
C CYS A 115 -0.72 -1.88 -9.81
N SER A 116 -1.84 -1.43 -9.23
CA SER A 116 -3.18 -1.90 -9.59
C SER A 116 -4.28 -0.90 -9.20
N PRO A 117 -5.46 -0.92 -9.85
CA PRO A 117 -6.60 -0.10 -9.46
C PRO A 117 -7.02 -0.34 -8.00
N ILE A 118 -6.93 -1.58 -7.52
CA ILE A 118 -7.21 -1.94 -6.12
C ILE A 118 -6.24 -1.23 -5.17
N CYS A 119 -4.95 -1.15 -5.53
CA CYS A 119 -3.98 -0.41 -4.73
C CYS A 119 -4.41 1.05 -4.57
N LEU A 120 -4.86 1.70 -5.64
CA LEU A 120 -5.27 3.11 -5.61
C LEU A 120 -6.49 3.35 -4.70
N VAL A 121 -7.48 2.44 -4.70
CA VAL A 121 -8.69 2.57 -3.88
C VAL A 121 -8.36 2.66 -2.38
N PHE A 122 -7.33 1.95 -1.92
CA PHE A 122 -6.91 1.98 -0.52
C PHE A 122 -5.77 2.98 -0.25
N ALA A 123 -4.81 3.09 -1.17
CA ALA A 123 -3.64 3.95 -1.02
C ALA A 123 -3.98 5.46 -1.02
N ILE A 124 -4.98 5.88 -1.82
CA ILE A 124 -5.41 7.27 -1.89
C ILE A 124 -5.98 7.75 -0.53
N PRO A 125 -7.00 7.10 0.07
CA PRO A 125 -7.51 7.49 1.38
C PRO A 125 -6.42 7.53 2.47
N ILE A 126 -5.51 6.56 2.47
CA ILE A 126 -4.40 6.50 3.44
C ILE A 126 -3.50 7.73 3.30
N THR A 127 -3.13 8.08 2.06
CA THR A 127 -2.30 9.25 1.76
C THR A 127 -2.99 10.55 2.18
N VAL A 128 -4.28 10.71 1.86
CA VAL A 128 -5.06 11.90 2.25
C VAL A 128 -5.10 12.02 3.78
N LEU A 129 -5.38 10.92 4.49
CA LEU A 129 -5.42 10.92 5.96
C LEU A 129 -4.04 11.25 6.56
N ALA A 130 -2.94 10.84 5.94
CA ALA A 130 -1.60 11.20 6.40
C ALA A 130 -1.34 12.71 6.30
N PHE A 131 -1.73 13.35 5.19
CA PHE A 131 -1.63 14.81 5.05
C PHE A 131 -2.51 15.56 6.06
N ILE A 132 -3.76 15.12 6.26
CA ILE A 132 -4.65 15.68 7.29
C ILE A 132 -4.02 15.48 8.68
N GLY A 133 -3.48 14.29 8.95
CA GLY A 133 -2.82 13.94 10.21
C GLY A 133 -1.61 14.84 10.51
N ALA A 134 -0.81 15.16 9.50
CA ALA A 134 0.31 16.07 9.61
C ALA A 134 -0.14 17.53 9.87
N SER A 135 -1.17 18.01 9.16
CA SER A 135 -1.75 19.34 9.40
C SER A 135 -2.30 19.48 10.82
N ASN A 136 -3.05 18.47 11.28
CA ASN A 136 -3.57 18.42 12.65
C ASN A 136 -2.43 18.44 13.67
N GLN A 137 -1.34 17.72 13.44
CA GLN A 137 -0.18 17.74 14.35
C GLN A 137 0.47 19.12 14.42
N LYS A 138 0.59 19.82 13.29
CA LYS A 138 1.11 21.19 13.23
C LYS A 138 0.24 22.16 14.03
N GLU A 139 -1.09 22.06 13.92
CA GLU A 139 -2.02 22.90 14.70
C GLU A 139 -1.94 22.62 16.20
N LEU A 140 -1.84 21.34 16.59
CA LEU A 140 -1.69 20.97 17.99
C LEU A 140 -0.39 21.53 18.59
N ASN A 141 0.72 21.45 17.84
CA ASN A 141 2.00 22.00 18.28
C ASN A 141 1.96 23.53 18.45
N LYS A 142 1.17 24.25 17.65
CA LYS A 142 0.97 25.70 17.80
C LYS A 142 0.14 26.09 19.02
N LYS A 143 -0.78 25.23 19.49
CA LYS A 143 -1.63 25.50 20.65
C LYS A 143 -0.94 25.18 21.97
N GLU A 144 0.12 24.38 21.95
CA GLU A 144 0.92 24.03 23.14
C GLU A 144 2.10 24.98 23.40
N ASN A 145 2.41 25.87 22.46
CA ASN A 145 3.41 26.93 22.58
C ASN A 145 2.73 28.29 22.76
#